data_AF-A0A973IZ06-F1
#
_entry.id   AF-A0A973IZ06-F1
#
_cell.length_a   1.000
_cell.length_b   1.000
_cell.length_c   1.000
_cell.angle_alpha   90.00
_cell.angle_beta   90.00
_cell.angle_gamma   90.00
#
_symmetry.space_group_name_H-M   'P 1'
#
loop_
_entity.id
_entity.type
_entity.pdbx_description
1 polymer ?
#
loop_
_entity_poly.entity_id
_entity_poly.type
_entity_poly.pdbx_seq_one_letter_code
_entity_poly.pdbx_strand_id
1 'polypeptide(L)'
;MKSPYSHLQQHLMRENWNLSCFGRGHYFFLGFISSAFIGYASLHNDHSNIAILVANFGLVCSFAWSFSNRGSKFWYESWEEKVKKLELQVTGESNFTTIENFLTDKKLLRRLWGRKRFSVSRIAIALSDYTVAIWFIIILIELNQILCIFEVKKISAIILSVISVCSVI
;
A
#
# COMPACT_ATOMS: atom_id res chain seq x y z
N MET A 1 34.73 -7.58 32.20
CA MET A 1 33.59 -6.68 32.48
C MET A 1 33.12 -6.07 31.17
N LYS A 2 31.88 -6.33 30.72
CA LYS A 2 31.29 -5.66 29.55
C LYS A 2 30.93 -4.24 29.96
N SER A 3 31.36 -3.24 29.19
CA SER A 3 31.04 -1.83 29.44
C SER A 3 29.50 -1.64 29.57
N PRO A 4 29.02 -0.88 30.57
CA PRO A 4 27.59 -0.61 30.75
C PRO A 4 26.98 0.22 29.62
N TYR A 5 27.74 0.63 28.60
CA TYR A 5 27.20 1.29 27.40
C TYR A 5 27.03 0.33 26.22
N SER A 6 27.53 -0.91 26.32
CA SER A 6 27.50 -1.88 25.22
C SER A 6 26.07 -2.34 24.88
N HIS A 7 25.18 -2.44 25.86
CA HIS A 7 23.78 -2.80 25.64
C HIS A 7 22.99 -1.62 25.04
N LEU A 8 23.21 -0.40 25.52
CA LEU A 8 22.59 0.82 24.95
C LEU A 8 22.99 1.02 23.48
N GLN A 9 24.27 0.81 23.15
CA GLN A 9 24.73 0.86 21.75
C GLN A 9 24.06 -0.21 20.89
N GLN A 10 23.87 -1.43 21.40
CA GLN A 10 23.15 -2.48 20.69
C GLN A 10 21.67 -2.14 20.46
N HIS A 11 21.00 -1.49 21.42
CA HIS A 11 19.63 -1.02 21.25
C HIS A 11 19.53 0.06 20.17
N LEU A 12 20.38 1.09 20.23
CA LEU A 12 20.41 2.16 19.24
C LEU A 12 20.72 1.66 17.83
N MET A 13 21.67 0.73 17.70
CA MET A 13 21.99 0.10 16.41
C MET A 13 20.81 -0.69 15.84
N ARG A 14 20.08 -1.42 16.70
CA ARG A 14 18.92 -2.21 16.29
C ARG A 14 17.76 -1.34 15.84
N GLU A 15 17.48 -0.25 16.56
CA GLU A 15 16.46 0.72 16.18
C GLU A 15 16.77 1.39 14.85
N ASN A 16 18.02 1.86 14.67
CA ASN A 16 18.44 2.51 13.43
C ASN A 16 18.40 1.55 12.23
N TRP A 17 18.84 0.30 12.44
CA TRP A 17 18.71 -0.75 11.43
C TRP A 17 17.24 -0.99 11.04
N ASN A 18 16.34 -1.10 12.02
CA ASN A 18 14.91 -1.32 11.76
C ASN A 18 14.27 -0.16 10.98
N LEU A 19 14.56 1.10 11.34
CA LEU A 19 14.11 2.25 10.56
C LEU A 19 14.65 2.22 9.13
N SER A 20 15.94 1.92 8.96
CA SER A 20 16.58 1.88 7.64
C SER A 20 16.00 0.80 6.74
N CYS A 21 15.68 -0.39 7.27
CA CYS A 21 15.09 -1.48 6.49
C CYS A 21 13.65 -1.17 6.08
N PHE A 22 12.85 -0.61 7.01
CA PHE A 22 11.50 -0.17 6.71
C PHE A 22 11.48 0.92 5.63
N GLY A 23 12.36 1.93 5.75
CA GLY A 23 12.51 2.98 4.76
C GLY A 23 12.92 2.44 3.38
N ARG A 24 13.95 1.58 3.34
CA ARG A 24 14.48 1.05 2.06
C ARG A 24 13.45 0.26 1.25
N GLY A 25 12.66 -0.60 1.90
CA GLY A 25 11.58 -1.32 1.23
C GLY A 25 10.48 -0.39 0.72
N HIS A 26 10.17 0.68 1.46
CA HIS A 26 9.16 1.66 1.09
C HIS A 26 9.54 2.48 -0.16
N TYR A 27 10.77 2.99 -0.23
CA TYR A 27 11.25 3.78 -1.37
C TYR A 27 11.31 2.97 -2.67
N PHE A 28 11.62 1.67 -2.57
CA PHE A 28 11.63 0.78 -3.73
C PHE A 28 10.27 0.75 -4.44
N PHE A 29 9.18 0.50 -3.71
CA PHE A 29 7.84 0.47 -4.30
C PHE A 29 7.38 1.83 -4.79
N LEU A 30 7.68 2.90 -4.05
CA LEU A 30 7.38 4.27 -4.49
C LEU A 30 8.02 4.62 -5.84
N GLY A 31 9.25 4.17 -6.09
CA GLY A 31 9.93 4.38 -7.37
C GLY A 31 9.15 3.79 -8.55
N PHE A 32 8.74 2.52 -8.46
CA PHE A 32 7.94 1.86 -9.50
C PHE A 32 6.58 2.50 -9.69
N ILE A 33 5.88 2.82 -8.60
CA ILE A 33 4.58 3.48 -8.66
C ILE A 33 4.69 4.86 -9.32
N SER A 34 5.73 5.63 -8.99
CA SER A 34 5.97 6.95 -9.57
C SER A 34 6.29 6.86 -11.07
N SER A 35 7.14 5.91 -11.46
CA SER A 35 7.44 5.65 -12.86
C SER A 35 6.20 5.23 -13.64
N ALA A 36 5.34 4.40 -13.05
CA ALA A 36 4.07 4.00 -13.66
C ALA A 36 3.12 5.19 -13.85
N PHE A 37 3.03 6.11 -12.88
CA PHE A 37 2.23 7.34 -13.03
C PHE A 37 2.74 8.24 -14.16
N ILE A 38 4.06 8.41 -14.26
CA ILE A 38 4.67 9.19 -15.35
C ILE A 38 4.39 8.52 -16.71
N GLY A 39 4.57 7.20 -16.79
CA GLY A 39 4.27 6.44 -18.01
C GLY A 39 2.80 6.56 -18.41
N TYR A 40 1.88 6.43 -17.45
CA TYR A 40 0.45 6.61 -17.68
C TYR A 40 0.12 8.01 -18.19
N ALA A 41 0.64 9.06 -17.55
CA ALA A 41 0.42 10.45 -17.96
C ALA A 41 0.90 10.72 -19.40
N SER A 42 1.98 10.06 -19.82
CA SER A 42 2.48 10.19 -21.20
C SER A 42 1.66 9.43 -22.23
N LEU A 43 0.98 8.34 -21.85
CA LEU A 43 0.32 7.40 -22.78
C LEU A 43 -1.19 7.56 -22.86
N HIS A 44 -1.81 8.19 -21.86
CA HIS A 44 -3.26 8.32 -21.70
C HIS A 44 -3.98 8.89 -22.94
N ASN A 45 -3.37 9.83 -23.67
CA ASN A 45 -4.01 10.48 -24.82
C ASN A 45 -3.87 9.69 -26.13
N ASP A 46 -2.71 9.07 -26.37
CA ASP A 46 -2.36 8.52 -27.68
C ASP A 46 -2.64 7.01 -27.78
N HIS A 47 -2.46 6.27 -26.68
CA HIS A 47 -2.44 4.81 -26.68
C HIS A 47 -3.17 4.22 -25.47
N SER A 48 -4.50 4.33 -25.43
CA SER A 48 -5.34 3.81 -24.33
C SER A 48 -5.08 2.32 -24.01
N ASN A 49 -4.81 1.47 -25.00
CA ASN A 49 -4.46 0.05 -24.78
C ASN A 49 -3.13 -0.16 -24.02
N ILE A 50 -2.17 0.74 -24.17
CA ILE A 50 -0.88 0.67 -23.46
C ILE A 50 -1.02 1.37 -22.09
N ALA A 51 -1.79 2.46 -22.03
CA ALA A 51 -2.11 3.15 -20.79
C ALA A 51 -2.80 2.22 -19.77
N ILE A 52 -3.74 1.37 -20.20
CA ILE A 52 -4.38 0.39 -19.32
C ILE A 52 -3.41 -0.70 -18.83
N LEU A 53 -2.43 -1.12 -19.65
CA LEU A 53 -1.40 -2.06 -19.21
C LEU A 53 -0.49 -1.44 -18.15
N VAL A 54 -0.08 -0.19 -18.34
CA VAL A 54 0.70 0.57 -17.35
C VAL A 54 -0.10 0.79 -16.06
N ALA A 55 -1.40 1.07 -16.17
CA ALA A 55 -2.27 1.20 -15.00
C ALA A 55 -2.43 -0.10 -14.22
N ASN A 56 -2.57 -1.24 -14.91
CA ASN A 56 -2.57 -2.56 -14.27
C ASN A 56 -1.25 -2.87 -13.57
N PHE A 57 -0.12 -2.54 -14.20
CA PHE A 57 1.20 -2.69 -13.59
C PHE A 57 1.31 -1.85 -12.30
N GLY A 58 0.91 -0.57 -12.36
CA GLY A 58 0.85 0.33 -11.20
C GLY A 58 -0.01 -0.22 -10.07
N LEU A 59 -1.19 -0.77 -10.40
CA LEU A 59 -2.09 -1.41 -9.44
C LEU A 59 -1.41 -2.61 -8.73
N VAL A 60 -0.76 -3.50 -9.48
CA VAL A 60 -0.05 -4.66 -8.93
C VAL A 60 1.08 -4.23 -8.00
N CYS A 61 1.86 -3.22 -8.39
CA CYS A 61 2.91 -2.65 -7.54
C CYS A 61 2.35 -2.07 -6.23
N SER A 62 1.22 -1.34 -6.29
CA SER A 62 0.56 -0.80 -5.10
C SER A 62 -0.01 -1.89 -4.18
N PHE A 63 -0.54 -2.99 -4.73
CA PHE A 63 -0.96 -4.14 -3.93
C PHE A 63 0.22 -4.83 -3.25
N ALA A 64 1.29 -5.10 -3.99
CA ALA A 64 2.50 -5.69 -3.43
C ALA A 64 3.06 -4.84 -2.29
N TRP A 65 3.03 -3.52 -2.46
CA TRP A 65 3.43 -2.57 -1.42
C TRP A 65 2.55 -2.63 -0.17
N SER A 66 1.21 -2.65 -0.33
CA SER A 66 0.29 -2.79 0.81
C SER A 66 0.48 -4.11 1.55
N PHE A 67 0.65 -5.22 0.83
CA PHE A 67 0.93 -6.52 1.46
C PHE A 67 2.28 -6.54 2.17
N SER A 68 3.32 -5.95 1.58
CA SER A 68 4.62 -5.82 2.25
C SER A 68 4.49 -5.04 3.56
N ASN A 69 3.78 -3.91 3.56
CA ASN A 69 3.59 -3.08 4.75
C ASN A 69 2.80 -3.83 5.85
N ARG A 70 1.78 -4.61 5.48
CA ARG A 70 1.00 -5.45 6.41
C ARG A 70 1.83 -6.63 6.94
N GLY A 71 2.59 -7.28 6.06
CA GLY A 71 3.44 -8.43 6.39
C GLY A 71 4.55 -8.07 7.38
N SER A 72 5.26 -6.96 7.14
CA SER A 72 6.30 -6.48 8.06
C SER A 72 5.74 -6.19 9.45
N LYS A 73 4.55 -5.60 9.51
CA LYS A 73 3.87 -5.31 10.78
C LYS A 73 3.46 -6.60 11.50
N PHE A 74 2.83 -7.54 10.79
CA PHE A 74 2.40 -8.82 11.37
C PHE A 74 3.56 -9.63 11.93
N TRP A 75 4.68 -9.68 11.20
CA TRP A 75 5.87 -10.40 11.65
C TRP A 75 6.49 -9.77 12.90
N TYR A 76 6.53 -8.43 12.94
CA TYR A 76 7.03 -7.68 14.10
C TYR A 76 6.17 -7.89 15.35
N GLU A 77 4.84 -7.75 15.24
CA GLU A 77 3.91 -7.98 16.36
C GLU A 77 3.97 -9.44 16.86
N SER A 78 4.06 -10.41 15.95
CA SER A 78 4.19 -11.83 16.30
C SER A 78 5.50 -12.15 17.02
N TRP A 79 6.59 -11.48 16.65
CA TRP A 79 7.87 -11.63 17.31
C TRP A 79 7.85 -11.00 18.70
N GLU A 80 7.30 -9.78 18.83
CA GLU A 80 7.14 -9.11 20.13
C GLU A 80 6.31 -9.95 21.10
N GLU A 81 5.23 -10.59 20.64
CA GLU A 81 4.43 -11.50 21.46
C GLU A 81 5.22 -12.73 21.94
N LYS A 82 6.04 -13.33 21.07
CA LYS A 82 6.87 -14.50 21.44
C LYS A 82 7.94 -14.12 22.46
N VAL A 83 8.60 -12.97 22.26
CA VAL A 83 9.61 -12.47 23.19
C VAL A 83 8.98 -12.13 24.54
N LYS A 84 7.84 -11.45 24.54
CA LYS A 84 7.09 -11.14 25.78
C LYS A 84 6.75 -12.40 26.58
N LYS A 85 6.33 -13.47 25.92
CA LYS A 85 6.04 -14.77 26.58
C LYS A 85 7.30 -15.37 27.22
N LEU A 86 8.44 -15.30 26.54
CA LEU A 86 9.72 -15.80 27.07
C LEU A 86 10.22 -14.93 28.23
N GLU A 87 10.09 -13.60 28.14
CA GLU A 87 10.48 -12.70 29.23
C GLU A 87 9.66 -12.92 30.51
N LEU A 88 8.34 -13.14 30.38
CA LEU A 88 7.49 -13.48 31.52
C LEU A 88 7.89 -14.81 32.18
N GLN A 89 8.36 -15.78 31.40
CA GLN A 89 8.83 -17.07 31.92
C GLN A 89 10.16 -16.97 32.68
N VAL A 90 11.03 -16.03 32.29
CA VAL A 90 12.39 -15.90 32.86
C VAL A 90 12.45 -14.89 34.02
N THR A 91 11.80 -13.73 33.87
CA THR A 91 11.99 -12.58 34.78
C THR A 91 10.77 -12.30 35.67
N GLY A 92 9.60 -12.88 35.37
CA GLY A 92 8.37 -12.70 36.15
C GLY A 92 7.65 -11.36 35.96
N GLU A 93 8.35 -10.32 35.51
CA GLU A 93 7.77 -9.03 35.09
C GLU A 93 8.20 -8.70 33.66
N SER A 94 7.25 -8.37 32.77
CA SER A 94 7.60 -7.85 31.45
C SER A 94 7.75 -6.32 31.50
N ASN A 95 8.94 -5.81 31.16
CA ASN A 95 9.17 -4.37 31.01
C ASN A 95 8.29 -3.73 29.92
N PHE A 96 7.75 -4.55 28.99
CA PHE A 96 6.81 -4.12 27.95
C PHE A 96 5.36 -3.91 28.44
N THR A 97 4.93 -4.50 29.57
CA THR A 97 3.54 -4.34 30.07
C THR A 97 3.27 -3.02 30.77
N THR A 98 4.28 -2.37 31.34
CA THR A 98 4.10 -1.19 32.21
C THR A 98 3.52 0.01 31.44
N ILE A 99 3.76 0.10 30.13
CA ILE A 99 3.21 1.17 29.29
C ILE A 99 1.72 0.95 28.96
N GLU A 100 1.25 -0.30 28.96
CA GLU A 100 -0.10 -0.65 28.53
C GLU A 100 -1.13 -0.47 29.66
N ASN A 101 -0.74 -0.77 30.90
CA ASN A 101 -1.64 -0.79 32.06
C ASN A 101 -2.04 0.61 32.58
N PHE A 102 -1.23 1.65 32.38
CA PHE A 102 -1.59 3.03 32.77
C PHE A 102 -2.70 3.67 31.91
N LEU A 103 -3.15 2.99 30.86
CA LEU A 103 -4.07 3.54 29.88
C LEU A 103 -5.48 2.94 29.95
N THR A 104 -5.75 1.93 30.77
CA THR A 104 -6.99 1.13 30.65
C THR A 104 -8.27 1.87 31.08
N ASP A 105 -8.18 2.89 31.95
CA ASP A 105 -9.36 3.48 32.60
C ASP A 105 -10.22 4.47 31.78
N LYS A 106 -9.81 4.89 30.58
CA LYS A 106 -10.60 5.82 29.74
C LYS A 106 -11.02 5.20 28.40
N LYS A 107 -11.63 4.02 28.47
CA LYS A 107 -11.97 3.16 27.33
C LYS A 107 -13.04 3.74 26.39
N LEU A 108 -14.00 4.51 26.91
CA LEU A 108 -15.14 5.03 26.13
C LEU A 108 -14.84 6.36 25.41
N LEU A 109 -14.26 7.36 26.11
CA LEU A 109 -13.96 8.67 25.51
C LEU A 109 -12.83 8.64 24.46
N ARG A 110 -11.92 7.65 24.55
CA ARG A 110 -10.78 7.48 23.63
C ARG A 110 -11.16 6.81 22.30
N ARG A 111 -12.34 6.18 22.21
CA ARG A 111 -12.78 5.45 20.99
C ARG A 111 -13.09 6.40 19.82
N LEU A 112 -13.49 7.64 20.12
CA LEU A 112 -13.86 8.64 19.13
C LEU A 112 -12.78 9.72 18.90
N TRP A 113 -12.16 10.25 19.97
CA TRP A 113 -11.14 11.32 19.87
C TRP A 113 -9.85 11.03 20.63
N GLY A 114 -9.61 9.76 20.97
CA GLY A 114 -8.33 9.35 21.51
C GLY A 114 -7.22 9.73 20.56
N ARG A 115 -6.18 10.39 21.08
CA ARG A 115 -4.86 10.56 20.45
C ARG A 115 -4.31 9.16 20.12
N LYS A 116 -4.82 8.55 19.06
CA LYS A 116 -4.40 7.24 18.55
C LYS A 116 -2.93 7.46 18.25
N ARG A 117 -2.03 6.76 18.95
CA ARG A 117 -0.62 6.74 18.57
C ARG A 117 -0.61 6.23 17.14
N PHE A 118 -0.44 7.13 16.18
CA PHE A 118 -0.35 6.78 14.78
C PHE A 118 0.98 6.03 14.64
N SER A 119 0.89 4.70 14.64
CA SER A 119 2.03 3.87 14.28
C SER A 119 2.38 4.22 12.83
N VAL A 120 3.66 4.51 12.58
CA VAL A 120 4.22 4.84 11.26
C VAL A 120 3.77 3.82 10.21
N SER A 121 3.71 2.54 10.60
CA SER A 121 3.24 1.44 9.75
C SER A 121 1.76 1.57 9.35
N ARG A 122 0.89 2.09 10.23
CA ARG A 122 -0.54 2.27 9.91
C ARG A 122 -0.74 3.38 8.88
N ILE A 123 0.07 4.44 8.94
CA ILE A 123 0.05 5.52 7.94
C ILE A 123 0.53 4.97 6.60
N ALA A 124 1.63 4.22 6.58
CA ALA A 124 2.15 3.61 5.36
C ALA A 124 1.15 2.64 4.71
N ILE A 125 0.46 1.81 5.51
CA ILE A 125 -0.60 0.92 5.02
C ILE A 125 -1.75 1.72 4.41
N ALA A 126 -2.23 2.75 5.11
CA ALA A 126 -3.31 3.61 4.63
C ALA A 126 -2.93 4.33 3.32
N LEU A 127 -1.69 4.81 3.22
CA LEU A 127 -1.17 5.43 2.00
C LEU A 127 -1.09 4.43 0.84
N SER A 128 -0.61 3.22 1.09
CA SER A 128 -0.59 2.18 0.05
C SER A 128 -2.00 1.81 -0.41
N ASP A 129 -2.96 1.67 0.52
CA ASP A 129 -4.36 1.37 0.19
C ASP A 129 -5.00 2.52 -0.61
N TYR A 130 -4.66 3.77 -0.30
CA TYR A 130 -5.07 4.94 -1.08
C TYR A 130 -4.54 4.88 -2.52
N THR A 131 -3.26 4.53 -2.72
CA THR A 131 -2.71 4.40 -4.08
C THR A 131 -3.36 3.27 -4.89
N VAL A 132 -3.70 2.14 -4.25
CA VAL A 132 -4.49 1.07 -4.89
C VAL A 132 -5.84 1.61 -5.38
N ALA A 133 -6.53 2.38 -4.54
CA ALA A 133 -7.82 2.96 -4.90
C ALA A 133 -7.72 3.92 -6.10
N ILE A 134 -6.68 4.75 -6.17
CA ILE A 134 -6.43 5.62 -7.33
C ILE A 134 -6.26 4.79 -8.61
N TRP A 135 -5.39 3.78 -8.59
CA TRP A 135 -5.16 2.93 -9.77
C TRP A 135 -6.44 2.21 -10.20
N PHE A 136 -7.25 1.75 -9.25
CA PHE A 136 -8.53 1.12 -9.54
C PHE A 136 -9.49 2.08 -10.26
N ILE A 137 -9.60 3.33 -9.79
CA ILE A 137 -10.42 4.37 -10.44
C ILE A 137 -9.93 4.65 -11.86
N ILE A 138 -8.60 4.79 -12.06
CA ILE A 138 -8.00 5.00 -13.38
C ILE A 138 -8.37 3.88 -14.34
N ILE A 139 -8.26 2.62 -13.90
CA ILE A 139 -8.61 1.45 -14.72
C ILE A 139 -10.09 1.48 -15.09
N LEU A 140 -10.99 1.83 -14.16
CA LEU A 140 -12.42 1.95 -14.46
C LEU A 140 -12.70 3.04 -15.51
N ILE A 141 -11.99 4.17 -15.45
CA ILE A 141 -12.11 5.25 -16.43
C ILE A 141 -11.66 4.78 -17.81
N GLU A 142 -10.48 4.17 -17.91
CA GLU A 142 -9.94 3.66 -19.18
C GLU A 142 -10.81 2.54 -19.76
N LEU A 143 -11.31 1.63 -18.93
CA LEU A 143 -12.25 0.58 -19.37
C LEU A 143 -13.54 1.19 -19.96
N ASN A 144 -14.11 2.21 -19.32
CA ASN A 144 -15.30 2.88 -19.85
C ASN A 144 -15.02 3.59 -21.18
N GLN A 145 -13.84 4.20 -21.34
CA GLN A 145 -13.44 4.84 -22.60
C GLN A 145 -13.28 3.81 -23.72
N ILE A 146 -12.62 2.68 -23.46
CA ILE A 146 -12.43 1.59 -24.44
C ILE A 146 -13.78 1.01 -24.87
N LEU A 147 -14.69 0.75 -23.91
CA LEU A 147 -16.04 0.25 -24.20
C LEU A 147 -16.83 1.23 -25.08
N CYS A 148 -16.76 2.54 -24.79
CA CYS A 148 -17.42 3.57 -25.58
C CYS A 148 -16.90 3.61 -27.03
N ILE A 149 -15.57 3.56 -27.22
CA ILE A 149 -14.96 3.53 -28.56
C ILE A 149 -15.41 2.28 -29.34
N PHE A 150 -15.53 1.13 -28.67
CA PHE A 150 -15.95 -0.11 -29.30
C PHE A 150 -17.41 -0.06 -29.77
N GLU A 151 -18.30 0.51 -28.97
CA GLU A 151 -19.71 0.74 -29.37
C GLU A 151 -19.80 1.69 -30.57
N VAL A 152 -19.06 2.80 -30.58
CA VAL A 152 -19.06 3.75 -31.72
C VAL A 152 -18.55 3.08 -33.01
N LYS A 153 -17.48 2.27 -32.93
CA LYS A 153 -16.94 1.55 -34.10
C LYS A 153 -17.90 0.49 -34.64
N LYS A 154 -18.65 -0.19 -33.77
CA LYS A 154 -19.71 -1.12 -34.20
C LYS A 154 -20.82 -0.38 -34.93
N ILE A 155 -21.30 0.73 -34.39
CA ILE A 155 -22.37 1.53 -34.99
C ILE A 155 -21.93 2.05 -36.37
N SER A 156 -20.71 2.58 -36.50
CA SER A 156 -20.21 3.07 -37.80
C SER A 156 -20.07 1.96 -38.84
N ALA A 157 -19.63 0.76 -38.45
CA ALA A 157 -19.54 -0.39 -39.35
C ALA A 157 -20.93 -0.84 -39.86
N ILE A 158 -21.96 -0.80 -39.01
CA ILE A 158 -23.35 -1.10 -39.40
C ILE A 158 -23.87 -0.03 -40.38
N ILE A 159 -23.63 1.25 -40.12
CA ILE A 159 -24.05 2.33 -41.02
C ILE A 159 -23.39 2.18 -42.40
N LEU A 160 -22.08 1.90 -42.44
CA LEU A 160 -21.36 1.70 -43.69
C LEU A 160 -21.86 0.47 -44.46
N SER A 161 -22.20 -0.62 -43.79
CA SER A 161 -22.76 -1.81 -44.45
C SER A 161 -24.15 -1.55 -45.03
N VAL A 162 -25.00 -0.80 -44.31
CA VAL A 162 -26.31 -0.38 -44.81
C VAL A 162 -26.17 0.53 -46.03
N ILE A 163 -25.27 1.52 -45.99
CA ILE A 163 -24.99 2.40 -47.15
C ILE A 163 -24.51 1.59 -48.35
N SER A 164 -23.61 0.62 -48.14
CA SER A 164 -23.11 -0.24 -49.22
C SER A 164 -24.23 -1.08 -49.86
N VAL A 165 -25.15 -1.64 -49.07
CA VAL A 165 -26.28 -2.42 -49.61
C VAL A 165 -27.24 -1.51 -50.38
N CYS A 166 -27.55 -0.33 -49.86
CA CYS A 166 -28.39 0.66 -50.53
C CYS A 166 -27.81 1.14 -51.86
N SER A 167 -26.48 1.18 -52.03
CA SER A 167 -25.85 1.62 -53.29
C SER A 167 -25.91 0.59 -54.44
N VAL A 168 -26.26 -0.66 -54.14
CA VAL A 168 -26.28 -1.78 -55.11
C VAL A 168 -27.70 -2.08 -55.61
N ILE A 169 -28.73 -1.63 -54.89
CA ILE A 169 -30.15 -1.75 -55.24
C ILE A 169 -30.58 -0.51 -56.03
#